data_AF-A0A3B8SNY4-F1
#
_entry.id   AF-A0A3B8SNY4-F1
#
_cell.length_a   1.000
_cell.length_b   1.000
_cell.length_c   1.000
_cell.angle_alpha   90.00
_cell.angle_beta   90.00
_cell.angle_gamma   90.00
#
_symmetry.space_group_name_H-M   'P 1'
#
loop_
_entity.id
_entity.type
_entity.pdbx_description
1 polymer ?
#
loop_
_entity_poly.entity_id
_entity_poly.type
_entity_poly.pdbx_seq_one_letter_code
_entity_poly.pdbx_strand_id
1 'polypeptide(L)'
;MVNEMTNDEIEELVGLKDNDRNMLKTRANGLLLTDNQVGILERYNIDASKCGSMTELLYMIDQVDDTDDDDELTYLAENLSETNYYQNTRK
;
A
#
# COMPACT_ATOMS: atom_id res chain seq x y z
N MET A 1 34.04 -19.95 -17.23
CA MET A 1 32.59 -19.77 -17.35
C MET A 1 32.31 -18.29 -17.23
N VAL A 2 31.60 -17.71 -18.19
CA VAL A 2 31.07 -16.34 -18.03
C VAL A 2 29.79 -16.51 -17.20
N ASN A 3 29.70 -15.85 -16.05
CA ASN A 3 28.44 -15.77 -15.33
C ASN A 3 27.58 -14.74 -16.05
N GLU A 4 26.59 -15.20 -16.81
CA GLU A 4 25.56 -14.31 -17.34
C GLU A 4 24.59 -14.00 -16.21
N MET A 5 24.38 -12.71 -15.96
CA MET A 5 23.34 -12.27 -15.03
C MET A 5 21.97 -12.58 -15.62
N THR A 6 21.08 -13.07 -14.79
CA THR A 6 19.69 -13.32 -15.15
C THR A 6 18.92 -12.01 -15.31
N ASN A 7 17.81 -12.03 -16.05
CA ASN A 7 16.93 -10.86 -16.17
C ASN A 7 16.42 -10.38 -14.80
N ASP A 8 16.10 -11.31 -13.89
CA ASP A 8 15.59 -11.00 -12.55
C ASP A 8 16.61 -10.22 -11.70
N GLU A 9 17.90 -10.53 -11.84
CA GLU A 9 19.01 -9.83 -11.17
C GLU A 9 19.25 -8.45 -11.80
N ILE A 10 19.07 -8.33 -13.12
CA ILE A 10 19.16 -7.04 -13.84
C ILE A 10 18.03 -6.10 -13.38
N GLU A 11 16.79 -6.58 -13.34
CA GLU A 11 15.61 -5.79 -12.94
C GLU A 11 15.68 -5.29 -11.49
N GLU A 12 16.28 -6.10 -10.61
CA GLU A 12 16.54 -5.71 -9.22
C GLU A 12 17.58 -4.59 -9.14
N LEU A 13 18.70 -4.70 -9.87
CA LEU A 13 19.75 -3.68 -9.90
C LEU A 13 19.32 -2.33 -10.49
N VAL A 14 18.41 -2.34 -11.48
CA VAL A 14 17.89 -1.11 -12.08
C VAL A 14 16.64 -0.56 -11.36
N GLY A 15 16.21 -1.19 -10.25
CA GLY A 15 15.10 -0.70 -9.43
C GLY A 15 13.73 -0.78 -10.11
N LEU A 16 13.57 -1.61 -11.13
CA LEU A 16 12.27 -1.81 -11.80
C LEU A 16 11.28 -2.54 -10.89
N LYS A 17 11.76 -3.47 -10.05
CA LYS A 17 10.95 -4.18 -9.05
C LYS A 17 10.38 -3.26 -7.96
N ASP A 18 11.11 -2.24 -7.54
CA ASP A 18 10.65 -1.30 -6.50
C ASP A 18 9.65 -0.27 -7.01
N ASN A 19 9.68 0.04 -8.32
CA ASN A 19 8.64 0.84 -8.96
C ASN A 19 7.28 0.12 -8.89
N ASP A 20 7.24 -1.19 -9.14
CA ASP A 20 5.97 -1.94 -9.13
C ASP A 20 5.30 -1.95 -7.75
N ARG A 21 6.09 -1.99 -6.67
CA ARG A 21 5.55 -1.98 -5.29
C ARG A 21 4.88 -0.67 -4.89
N ASN A 22 5.30 0.44 -5.49
CA ASN A 22 4.74 1.78 -5.24
C ASN A 22 3.67 2.19 -6.27
N MET A 23 3.42 1.37 -7.28
CA MET A 23 2.35 1.62 -8.23
C MET A 23 0.99 1.31 -7.61
N LEU A 24 0.02 2.21 -7.81
CA LEU A 24 -1.36 1.99 -7.39
C LEU A 24 -1.99 0.85 -8.18
N LYS A 25 -2.52 -0.14 -7.46
CA LYS A 25 -3.14 -1.35 -8.01
C LYS A 25 -4.58 -1.46 -7.49
N THR A 26 -5.50 -1.80 -8.38
CA THR A 26 -6.87 -2.13 -7.96
C THR A 26 -6.85 -3.52 -7.34
N ARG A 27 -7.24 -3.60 -6.07
CA ARG A 27 -7.31 -4.84 -5.29
C ARG A 27 -8.60 -5.59 -5.58
N ALA A 28 -8.69 -6.85 -5.15
CA ALA A 28 -9.84 -7.71 -5.42
C ALA A 28 -11.16 -7.14 -4.88
N ASN A 29 -11.11 -6.38 -3.79
CA ASN A 29 -12.24 -5.67 -3.19
C ASN A 29 -12.49 -4.27 -3.79
N GLY A 30 -11.80 -3.90 -4.87
CA GLY A 30 -11.94 -2.62 -5.55
C GLY A 30 -11.18 -1.45 -4.92
N LEU A 31 -10.45 -1.66 -3.82
CA LEU A 31 -9.59 -0.62 -3.24
C LEU A 31 -8.40 -0.34 -4.14
N LEU A 32 -7.94 0.90 -4.17
CA LEU A 32 -6.73 1.29 -4.90
C LEU A 32 -5.59 1.47 -3.90
N LEU A 33 -4.66 0.51 -3.88
CA LEU A 33 -3.55 0.46 -2.91
C LEU A 33 -2.26 0.05 -3.63
N THR A 34 -1.11 0.51 -3.16
CA THR A 34 0.21 0.01 -3.56
C THR A 34 0.58 -1.23 -2.75
N ASP A 35 1.55 -2.03 -3.21
CA ASP A 35 1.95 -3.24 -2.46
C ASP A 35 2.65 -2.85 -1.15
N ASN A 36 3.39 -1.74 -1.15
CA ASN A 36 3.96 -1.18 0.06
C ASN A 36 2.89 -0.79 1.08
N GLN A 37 1.80 -0.16 0.65
CA GLN A 37 0.67 0.15 1.54
C GLN A 37 0.03 -1.11 2.12
N VAL A 38 -0.16 -2.15 1.32
CA VAL A 38 -0.65 -3.45 1.81
C VAL A 38 0.30 -4.04 2.85
N GLY A 39 1.61 -4.01 2.57
CA GLY A 39 2.63 -4.50 3.50
C GLY A 39 2.70 -3.72 4.81
N ILE A 40 2.42 -2.40 4.80
CA ILE A 40 2.28 -1.61 6.03
C ILE A 40 1.08 -2.13 6.81
N LEU A 41 -0.12 -2.18 6.20
CA LEU A 41 -1.36 -2.63 6.83
C LEU A 41 -1.22 -4.01 7.50
N GLU A 42 -0.56 -4.96 6.80
CA GLU A 42 -0.30 -6.30 7.33
C GLU A 42 0.57 -6.31 8.59
N ARG A 43 1.57 -5.41 8.70
CA ARG A 43 2.40 -5.29 9.93
C ARG A 43 1.59 -4.87 11.14
N TYR A 44 0.53 -4.09 10.93
CA TYR A 44 -0.40 -3.65 11.97
C TYR A 44 -1.62 -4.58 12.12
N ASN A 45 -1.59 -5.77 11.49
CA ASN A 45 -2.69 -6.75 11.50
C ASN A 45 -4.01 -6.22 10.90
N ILE A 46 -3.94 -5.25 9.98
CA ILE A 46 -5.08 -4.73 9.25
C ILE A 46 -5.23 -5.48 7.93
N ASP A 47 -6.31 -6.24 7.79
CA ASP A 47 -6.61 -6.96 6.56
C ASP A 47 -7.46 -6.09 5.62
N ALA A 48 -6.78 -5.41 4.70
CA ALA A 48 -7.42 -4.53 3.72
C ALA A 48 -8.45 -5.27 2.85
N SER A 49 -8.31 -6.58 2.63
CA SER A 49 -9.21 -7.37 1.77
C SER A 49 -10.61 -7.53 2.36
N LYS A 50 -10.73 -7.37 3.68
CA LYS A 50 -12.01 -7.42 4.41
C LYS A 50 -12.81 -6.11 4.34
N CYS A 51 -12.18 -5.03 3.91
CA CYS A 51 -12.83 -3.72 3.81
C CYS A 51 -13.57 -3.59 2.46
N GLY A 52 -14.82 -3.12 2.48
CA GLY A 52 -15.60 -2.83 1.27
C GLY A 52 -15.36 -1.43 0.70
N SER A 53 -14.69 -0.55 1.45
CA SER A 53 -14.43 0.84 1.04
C SER A 53 -13.18 1.41 1.68
N MET A 54 -12.64 2.48 1.10
CA MET A 54 -11.49 3.19 1.67
C MET A 54 -11.83 3.83 3.03
N THR A 55 -13.07 4.29 3.20
CA THR A 55 -13.56 4.83 4.49
C THR A 55 -13.53 3.78 5.59
N GLU A 56 -13.94 2.54 5.29
CA GLU A 56 -13.87 1.44 6.25
C GLU A 56 -12.41 1.07 6.59
N LEU A 57 -11.52 1.08 5.60
CA LEU A 57 -10.09 0.85 5.83
C LEU A 57 -9.48 1.94 6.74
N LEU A 58 -9.78 3.21 6.47
CA LEU A 58 -9.33 4.33 7.32
C LEU A 58 -9.84 4.19 8.75
N TYR A 59 -11.09 3.74 8.93
CA TYR A 59 -11.63 3.43 10.25
C TYR A 59 -10.84 2.32 10.95
N MET A 60 -10.51 1.23 10.25
CA MET A 60 -9.69 0.15 10.82
C MET A 60 -8.30 0.62 11.26
N ILE A 61 -7.68 1.54 10.51
CA ILE A 61 -6.40 2.15 10.88
C ILE A 61 -6.54 2.97 12.17
N ASP A 62 -7.59 3.79 12.28
CA ASP A 62 -7.90 4.62 13.46
C ASP A 62 -8.22 3.78 14.72
N GLN A 63 -8.60 2.51 14.56
CA GLN A 63 -8.84 1.60 15.70
C GLN A 63 -7.59 0.88 16.20
N VAL A 64 -6.43 1.04 15.55
CA VAL A 64 -5.19 0.48 16.07
C VAL A 64 -4.82 1.23 17.35
N ASP A 65 -4.67 0.50 18.45
CA ASP A 65 -4.20 1.07 19.72
C ASP A 65 -2.75 1.53 19.54
N ASP A 66 -2.60 2.83 19.31
CA ASP A 66 -1.32 3.46 19.02
C ASP A 66 -0.65 3.90 20.32
N THR A 67 0.05 2.97 20.98
CA THR A 67 0.77 3.27 22.23
C THR A 67 2.04 4.10 22.01
N ASP A 68 2.50 4.28 20.77
CA ASP A 68 3.81 4.87 20.45
C ASP A 68 3.78 5.86 19.27
N ASP A 69 2.68 6.61 19.07
CA ASP A 69 2.51 7.64 18.01
C ASP A 69 3.13 7.18 16.67
N ASP A 70 2.48 6.23 16.00
CA ASP A 70 3.01 5.58 14.82
C ASP A 70 2.91 6.49 13.59
N ASP A 71 4.00 7.22 13.34
CA ASP A 71 4.20 8.08 12.18
C ASP A 71 3.94 7.35 10.85
N GLU A 72 4.18 6.03 10.76
CA GLU A 72 3.99 5.27 9.53
C GLU A 72 2.50 5.04 9.24
N LEU A 73 1.72 4.65 10.25
CA LEU A 73 0.26 4.52 10.10
C LEU A 73 -0.43 5.86 9.87
N THR A 74 0.01 6.91 10.56
CA THR A 74 -0.51 8.26 10.38
C THR A 74 -0.27 8.74 8.95
N TYR A 75 0.97 8.63 8.45
CA TYR A 75 1.29 8.97 7.08
C TYR A 75 0.51 8.13 6.07
N LEU A 76 0.33 6.83 6.32
CA LEU A 76 -0.48 5.98 5.47
C LEU A 76 -1.93 6.48 5.41
N ALA A 77 -2.56 6.76 6.55
CA ALA A 77 -3.94 7.24 6.63
C ALA A 77 -4.14 8.56 5.86
N GLU A 78 -3.18 9.48 5.93
CA GLU A 78 -3.20 10.73 5.16
C GLU A 78 -3.20 10.46 3.64
N ASN A 79 -2.28 9.63 3.16
CA ASN A 79 -2.19 9.27 1.73
C ASN A 79 -3.44 8.55 1.21
N LEU A 80 -4.01 7.65 2.02
CA LEU A 80 -5.24 6.92 1.68
C LEU A 80 -6.43 7.87 1.62
N SER A 81 -6.49 8.86 2.52
CA SER A 81 -7.53 9.90 2.51
C SER A 81 -7.46 10.77 1.27
N GLU A 82 -6.27 11.19 0.85
CA GLU A 82 -6.06 11.95 -0.39
C GLU A 82 -6.46 11.11 -1.63
N THR A 83 -6.05 9.84 -1.66
CA THR A 83 -6.44 8.90 -2.73
C THR A 83 -7.97 8.79 -2.83
N ASN A 84 -8.64 8.62 -1.69
CA ASN A 84 -10.10 8.53 -1.62
C ASN A 84 -10.78 9.82 -2.12
N TYR A 85 -10.24 10.97 -1.74
CA TYR A 85 -10.76 12.28 -2.15
C TYR A 85 -10.74 12.41 -3.68
N TYR A 86 -9.60 12.16 -4.33
CA TYR A 86 -9.49 12.26 -5.79
C TYR A 86 -10.37 11.25 -6.53
N GLN A 87 -10.51 10.03 -6.00
CA GLN A 87 -11.38 9.01 -6.60
C GLN A 87 -12.87 9.37 -6.56
N ASN A 88 -13.31 10.17 -5.58
CA ASN A 88 -14.72 10.51 -5.39
C ASN A 88 -15.11 11.90 -5.86
N THR A 89 -14.19 12.86 -5.95
CA THR A 89 -14.49 14.23 -6.43
C THR A 89 -14.32 14.42 -7.93
N ARG A 90 -13.62 13.52 -8.64
CA ARG A 90 -13.46 13.57 -10.11
C ARG A 90 -14.44 12.68 -10.88
N LYS A 91 -15.58 12.32 -10.27
CA LYS A 91 -16.65 11.52 -10.90
C LYS A 91 -17.56 12.37 -11.77
#